data_AF-A0A5E7P3V3-F1
#
_entry.id   AF-A0A5E7P3V3-F1
#
_cell.length_a   1.000
_cell.length_b   1.000
_cell.length_c   1.000
_cell.angle_alpha   90.00
_cell.angle_beta   90.00
_cell.angle_gamma   90.00
#
_symmetry.space_group_name_H-M   'P 1'
#
loop_
_entity.id
_entity.type
_entity.pdbx_description
1 polymer ?
#
loop_
_entity_poly.entity_id
_entity_poly.type
_entity_poly.pdbx_seq_one_letter_code
_entity_poly.pdbx_strand_id
1 'polypeptide(L)' 'MQTIRWADEATTDLVEIIDYIEQRNPFAAEALNANILRAVEGLPSAPYLFRLARELGTRE' A
#
# COMPACT_ATOMS: atom_id res chain seq x y z
N MET A 1 -5.30 14.08 14.84
CA MET A 1 -5.52 13.18 13.68
C MET A 1 -4.16 12.74 13.19
N GLN A 2 -3.92 11.43 13.05
CA GLN A 2 -2.70 10.96 12.41
C GLN A 2 -2.85 11.12 10.89
N THR A 3 -1.75 11.36 10.19
CA THR A 3 -1.70 11.46 8.73
C THR A 3 -0.84 10.33 8.18
N ILE A 4 -1.18 9.84 7.00
CA ILE A 4 -0.33 8.88 6.30
C ILE A 4 0.81 9.62 5.63
N ARG A 5 2.01 9.06 5.77
CA ARG A 5 3.18 9.44 5.00
C ARG A 5 3.72 8.20 4.31
N TRP A 6 3.83 8.27 2.99
CA TRP A 6 4.56 7.28 2.22
C TRP A 6 6.05 7.60 2.26
N ALA A 7 6.89 6.58 2.38
CA ALA A 7 8.31 6.72 2.10
C ALA A 7 8.52 6.86 0.59
N ASP A 8 9.66 7.42 0.19
CA ASP A 8 9.99 7.56 -1.23
C ASP A 8 10.10 6.18 -1.88
N GLU A 9 10.75 5.24 -1.19
CA GLU A 9 10.85 3.84 -1.62
C GLU A 9 9.48 3.20 -1.81
N ALA A 10 8.55 3.38 -0.86
CA ALA A 10 7.21 2.80 -0.95
C ALA A 10 6.38 3.38 -2.10
N THR A 11 6.65 4.64 -2.47
CA THR A 11 5.99 5.28 -3.62
C THR A 11 6.56 4.73 -4.93
N THR A 12 7.88 4.60 -5.02
CA THR A 12 8.56 3.97 -6.16
C THR A 12 8.09 2.53 -6.34
N ASP A 13 8.05 1.73 -5.26
CA ASP A 13 7.60 0.34 -5.29
C ASP A 13 6.17 0.23 -5.82
N LEU A 14 5.26 1.10 -5.36
CA LEU A 14 3.89 1.11 -5.84
C LEU A 14 3.82 1.37 -7.34
N VAL A 15 4.54 2.37 -7.84
CA VAL A 15 4.58 2.68 -9.29
C VAL A 15 5.13 1.50 -10.07
N GLU A 16 6.26 0.93 -9.67
CA GLU A 16 6.90 -0.18 -10.37
C GLU A 16 6.00 -1.43 -10.43
N ILE A 17 5.31 -1.77 -9.33
CA ILE A 17 4.39 -2.90 -9.28
C ILE A 17 3.21 -2.68 -10.23
N ILE A 18 2.60 -1.49 -10.19
CA ILE A 18 1.43 -1.17 -11.01
C ILE A 18 1.82 -1.15 -12.50
N ASP A 19 2.92 -0.49 -12.86
CA ASP A 19 3.45 -0.42 -14.23
C ASP A 19 3.78 -1.82 -14.79
N TYR A 20 4.33 -2.71 -13.95
CA TYR A 20 4.62 -4.09 -14.35
C TYR A 20 3.35 -4.89 -14.65
N ILE A 21 2.31 -4.74 -13.83
CA ILE A 21 1.05 -5.45 -14.02
C ILE A 21 0.29 -4.88 -15.22
N GLU A 22 0.29 -3.55 -15.39
CA GLU A 22 -0.42 -2.85 -16.46
C GLU A 22 -0.01 -3.33 -17.85
N GLN A 23 1.28 -3.61 -18.06
CA GLN A 23 1.81 -4.18 -19.30
C GLN A 23 1.13 -5.48 -19.76
N ARG A 24 0.50 -6.22 -18.83
CA ARG A 24 -0.21 -7.48 -19.13
C ARG A 24 -1.71 -7.39 -18.90
N ASN A 25 -2.14 -6.65 -17.89
CA ASN A 25 -3.55 -6.53 -17.53
C ASN A 25 -3.82 -5.18 -16.83
N PRO A 26 -4.27 -4.15 -17.56
CA PRO A 26 -4.53 -2.83 -17.00
C PRO A 26 -5.65 -2.83 -15.95
N PHE A 27 -6.67 -3.67 -16.12
CA PHE A 27 -7.75 -3.78 -15.13
C PHE A 27 -7.26 -4.37 -13.80
N ALA A 28 -6.33 -5.32 -13.85
CA ALA A 28 -5.72 -5.86 -12.63
C ALA A 28 -4.82 -4.83 -11.93
N ALA A 29 -4.10 -4.02 -12.69
CA ALA A 29 -3.28 -2.94 -12.15
C ALA A 29 -4.14 -1.89 -11.44
N GLU A 30 -5.20 -1.42 -12.08
CA GLU A 30 -6.16 -0.48 -11.48
C GLU A 30 -6.80 -1.06 -10.21
N ALA A 31 -7.25 -2.31 -10.25
CA ALA A 31 -7.87 -2.97 -9.11
C ALA A 31 -6.90 -3.10 -7.92
N LEU A 32 -5.62 -3.44 -8.17
CA LEU A 32 -4.61 -3.54 -7.12
C LEU A 32 -4.32 -2.17 -6.50
N ASN A 33 -4.12 -1.14 -7.33
CA ASN A 33 -3.87 0.22 -6.85
C ASN A 33 -5.01 0.72 -5.94
N ALA A 34 -6.26 0.56 -6.39
CA ALA A 34 -7.44 0.94 -5.61
C ALA A 34 -7.54 0.18 -4.29
N ASN A 35 -7.20 -1.11 -4.26
CA ASN A 35 -7.21 -1.91 -3.05
C ASN A 35 -6.15 -1.45 -2.05
N ILE A 36 -4.94 -1.12 -2.51
CA ILE A 36 -3.86 -0.60 -1.67
C ILE A 36 -4.26 0.74 -1.05
N LEU A 37 -4.74 1.69 -1.86
CA LEU A 37 -5.15 3.02 -1.38
C LEU A 37 -6.27 2.92 -0.34
N ARG A 38 -7.28 2.07 -0.58
CA ARG A 38 -8.38 1.84 0.38
C ARG A 38 -7.88 1.26 1.70
N ALA A 39 -6.93 0.32 1.67
CA ALA A 39 -6.35 -0.24 2.89
C ALA A 39 -5.62 0.83 3.72
N VAL A 40 -4.94 1.75 3.03
CA VAL A 40 -4.17 2.84 3.66
C VAL A 40 -5.06 3.95 4.22
N GLU A 41 -6.16 4.29 3.56
CA GLU A 41 -7.13 5.31 4.04
C GLU A 41 -7.70 5.02 5.43
N GLY A 42 -7.83 3.75 5.82
CA GLY A 42 -8.34 3.35 7.14
C GLY A 42 -7.33 3.47 8.28
N LEU A 43 -6.02 3.45 7.97
CA LEU A 43 -4.94 3.40 8.95
C LEU A 43 -4.94 4.55 9.98
N PRO A 44 -5.23 5.81 9.63
CA PRO A 44 -5.28 6.90 10.62
C PRO A 44 -6.28 6.67 11.76
N SER A 45 -7.35 5.92 11.49
CA SER A 45 -8.39 5.61 12.48
C SER A 45 -8.04 4.40 13.36
N ALA A 46 -7.21 3.49 12.85
CA ALA A 46 -6.75 2.30 13.56
C ALA A 46 -5.30 1.93 13.18
N PRO A 47 -4.29 2.66 13.67
CA PRO A 47 -2.88 2.46 13.28
C PRO A 47 -2.30 1.08 13.64
N TYR A 48 -2.98 0.36 14.53
CA TYR A 48 -2.59 -0.96 15.01
C TYR A 48 -3.53 -2.08 14.55
N LEU A 49 -4.33 -1.83 13.50
CA LEU A 49 -5.29 -2.78 12.92
C LEU A 49 -4.64 -4.11 12.51
N PHE A 50 -3.45 -4.03 11.92
CA PHE A 50 -2.72 -5.18 11.38
C PHE A 50 -1.79 -5.80 12.41
N ARG A 51 -1.47 -7.10 12.28
CA ARG A 51 -0.62 -7.80 13.25
C ARG A 51 0.84 -7.35 13.10
N LEU A 52 1.66 -7.65 14.09
CA LEU A 52 3.10 -7.43 13.97
C LEU A 52 3.66 -8.32 12.84
N ALA A 53 4.52 -7.72 12.02
CA ALA A 53 5.21 -8.40 10.94
C ALA A 53 6.43 -9.15 11.45
N ARG A 54 7.09 -9.87 10.53
CA ARG A 54 8.38 -10.51 10.80
C ARG A 54 9.53 -9.51 10.96
N GLU A 55 9.44 -8.38 10.28
CA GLU A 55 10.40 -7.29 10.41
C GLU A 55 10.05 -6.41 11.62
N LEU A 56 11.08 -6.10 12.42
CA LEU A 56 10.89 -5.33 13.64
C LEU A 56 10.40 -3.92 13.32
N GLY A 57 9.29 -3.54 13.94
CA GLY A 57 8.69 -2.21 13.75
C GLY A 57 7.68 -2.12 12.60
N THR A 58 7.42 -3.19 11.86
CA THR A 58 6.43 -3.21 10.77
C THR A 58 5.20 -4.06 11.11
N ARG A 59 4.18 -4.00 10.24
CA ARG A 59 2.89 -4.71 10.40
C ARG A 59 2.48 -5.42 9.11
N GLU A 60 1.82 -6.56 9.25
CA GLU A 60 1.34 -7.47 8.18
C GLU A 60 -0.17 -7.74 8.31
#